data_AF-A0A1I1JT19-F1
#
_entry.id   AF-A0A1I1JT19-F1
#
_cell.length_a   1.000
_cell.length_b   1.000
_cell.length_c   1.000
_cell.angle_alpha   90.00
_cell.angle_beta   90.00
_cell.angle_gamma   90.00
#
_symmetry.space_group_name_H-M   'P 1'
#
loop_
_entity.id
_entity.type
_entity.pdbx_description
1 polymer ?
#
loop_
_entity_poly.entity_id
_entity_poly.type
_entity_poly.pdbx_seq_one_letter_code
_entity_poly.pdbx_strand_id
1 'polypeptide(L)'
;MKFCTKCGNSISEDTKFCNKCGNPIQNADINDKKNETQSINISKNEIDKTQIIDISKDEIDKTQIIDISKLENDIKGEKENNEYYEPKMRKVPNSTSKNKKNIESKSSEKFLSGIIPKILIVVVLIVLILVGIFFNKIRGQYYIVKCNNAVSEVEKLEYATKAVKALESSETKDLLKNTLIEISGNDVNLAEQKLQEISSMLSQKDFQSIASDIKDRKVDKLCSEGKYEDALKEFNEIDKLGGNFKSNKHYEDVMLNVISKITGNPLRSSKNLLMENDKLYFDNFDDDSFDEIIELKSINSHSYNSEIKLNLYKVKDGKYKLVDNKTVNNAFNGKIQGVYNYDTDKKGVFINYESATNSFATCVFGVGNNTLGLKGTISGNNYTKPEDVDNDGIYEILSKSTSFVSSSQKATSKWYKVYEDARTPTEVTVTKGKTDSSKTTNTNSGDYILKDSDKAYLTKDDLKALSKDDLALARNEIFARHGYVFNEEQFKNYFTAKSWYVPNSSYDGSDSSFNQYEKANYAMIQELEKK
;
A
#
# COMPACT_ATOMS: atom_id res chain seq x y z
N MET A 1 24.45 -19.17 -3.47
CA MET A 1 23.09 -19.74 -3.25
C MET A 1 22.09 -18.61 -3.40
N LYS A 2 21.13 -18.74 -4.31
CA LYS A 2 20.05 -17.75 -4.48
C LYS A 2 18.96 -18.06 -3.43
N PHE A 3 18.23 -17.03 -2.98
CA PHE A 3 17.15 -17.20 -2.00
C PHE A 3 15.86 -16.58 -2.52
N CYS A 4 14.72 -17.20 -2.19
CA CYS A 4 13.42 -16.74 -2.64
C CYS A 4 13.12 -15.39 -2.01
N THR A 5 12.88 -14.37 -2.82
CA THR A 5 12.57 -13.01 -2.35
C THR A 5 11.26 -12.95 -1.56
N LYS A 6 10.35 -13.90 -1.76
CA LYS A 6 9.06 -13.97 -1.07
C LYS A 6 9.08 -14.76 0.24
N CYS A 7 9.85 -15.85 0.34
CA CYS A 7 9.78 -16.76 1.50
C CYS A 7 11.13 -17.16 2.10
N GLY A 8 12.24 -16.66 1.57
CA GLY A 8 13.59 -16.89 2.07
C GLY A 8 14.16 -18.30 1.85
N ASN A 9 13.44 -19.19 1.16
CA ASN A 9 13.95 -20.55 0.88
C ASN A 9 15.19 -20.52 -0.01
N SER A 10 16.14 -21.43 0.20
CA SER A 10 17.31 -21.59 -0.68
C SER A 10 16.87 -22.15 -2.04
N ILE A 11 17.45 -21.61 -3.11
CA ILE A 11 17.09 -21.90 -4.49
C ILE A 11 18.34 -22.26 -5.31
N SER A 12 18.23 -23.29 -6.16
CA SER A 12 19.26 -23.67 -7.13
C SER A 12 19.26 -22.75 -8.36
N GLU A 13 20.42 -22.54 -8.97
CA GLU A 13 20.67 -21.48 -9.94
C GLU A 13 19.79 -21.52 -11.21
N ASP A 14 19.18 -22.66 -11.52
CA ASP A 14 18.42 -22.93 -12.75
C ASP A 14 16.89 -23.06 -12.56
N THR A 15 16.35 -22.74 -11.38
CA THR A 15 14.90 -22.89 -11.12
C THR A 15 14.11 -21.62 -11.45
N LYS A 16 13.05 -21.79 -12.25
CA LYS A 16 12.16 -20.69 -12.70
C LYS A 16 11.15 -20.25 -11.63
N PHE A 17 10.86 -21.12 -10.66
CA PHE A 17 9.90 -20.87 -9.58
C PHE A 17 10.44 -21.44 -8.26
N CYS A 18 10.11 -20.79 -7.14
CA CYS A 18 10.46 -21.26 -5.81
C CYS A 18 9.70 -22.58 -5.50
N ASN A 19 10.46 -23.64 -5.24
CA ASN A 19 9.94 -24.96 -4.89
C ASN A 19 9.14 -25.03 -3.57
N LYS A 20 9.16 -23.97 -2.75
CA LYS A 20 8.44 -23.91 -1.48
C LYS A 20 7.16 -23.06 -1.53
N CYS A 21 7.14 -21.96 -2.29
CA CYS A 21 6.01 -21.02 -2.29
C CYS A 21 5.51 -20.61 -3.68
N GLY A 22 6.06 -21.21 -4.75
CA GLY A 22 5.61 -21.00 -6.13
C GLY A 22 5.99 -19.65 -6.75
N ASN A 23 6.73 -18.77 -6.05
CA ASN A 23 7.05 -17.45 -6.56
C ASN A 23 8.00 -17.55 -7.79
N PRO A 24 7.69 -16.90 -8.93
CA PRO A 24 8.58 -16.85 -10.09
C PRO A 24 9.88 -16.10 -9.76
N ILE A 25 10.99 -16.53 -10.36
CA ILE A 25 12.32 -15.94 -10.15
C ILE A 25 12.79 -15.37 -11.49
N GLN A 26 12.99 -14.05 -11.56
CA GLN A 26 13.56 -13.39 -12.74
C GLN A 26 15.09 -13.52 -12.73
N ASN A 27 15.65 -14.15 -13.76
CA ASN A 27 17.10 -14.16 -14.00
C ASN A 27 17.44 -12.96 -14.89
N ALA A 28 18.17 -11.98 -14.37
CA ALA A 28 18.73 -10.88 -15.16
C ALA A 28 20.17 -11.20 -15.62
N ASP A 29 20.34 -11.08 -16.93
CA ASP A 29 21.53 -10.81 -17.76
C ASP A 29 22.56 -11.91 -18.10
N ILE A 30 22.61 -12.22 -19.41
CA ILE A 30 23.85 -12.38 -20.17
C ILE A 30 23.76 -11.52 -21.45
N ASN A 31 24.73 -10.61 -21.56
CA ASN A 31 25.04 -9.79 -22.73
C ASN A 31 25.28 -10.62 -23.99
N ASP A 32 24.78 -10.15 -25.15
CA ASP A 32 25.50 -10.34 -26.41
C ASP A 32 25.44 -9.08 -27.28
N LYS A 33 26.63 -8.57 -27.61
CA LYS A 33 26.87 -7.47 -28.54
C LYS A 33 26.48 -7.90 -29.96
N LYS A 34 25.78 -7.03 -30.70
CA LYS A 34 26.03 -6.85 -32.14
C LYS A 34 25.71 -5.41 -32.56
N ASN A 35 26.75 -4.78 -33.10
CA ASN A 35 26.70 -3.52 -33.81
C ASN A 35 25.83 -3.66 -35.06
N GLU A 36 24.97 -2.68 -35.34
CA GLU A 36 24.73 -2.24 -36.71
C GLU A 36 24.39 -0.74 -36.73
N THR A 37 25.18 -0.02 -37.52
CA THR A 37 25.17 1.43 -37.70
C THR A 37 24.32 1.78 -38.93
N GLN A 38 23.40 2.73 -38.82
CA GLN A 38 22.89 3.58 -39.93
C GLN A 38 22.00 4.67 -39.31
N SER A 39 22.54 5.85 -38.97
CA SER A 39 22.71 7.06 -39.80
C SER A 39 21.49 7.99 -39.89
N ILE A 40 21.56 9.11 -39.14
CA ILE A 40 21.30 10.51 -39.55
C ILE A 40 19.81 10.87 -39.88
N ASN A 41 19.14 11.82 -39.21
CA ASN A 41 19.37 13.27 -39.25
C ASN A 41 18.70 14.00 -38.06
N ILE A 42 19.48 14.81 -37.35
CA ILE A 42 19.01 15.80 -36.36
C ILE A 42 19.10 17.18 -37.03
N SER A 43 17.99 17.90 -37.09
CA SER A 43 18.01 19.36 -37.25
C SER A 43 17.92 19.99 -35.87
N LYS A 44 19.03 20.56 -35.39
CA LYS A 44 19.08 21.51 -34.28
C LYS A 44 18.79 22.90 -34.81
N ASN A 45 17.93 23.65 -34.13
CA ASN A 45 17.90 25.11 -34.01
C ASN A 45 16.98 25.42 -32.82
N GLU A 46 17.14 26.46 -32.02
CA GLU A 46 18.29 27.18 -31.49
C GLU A 46 17.75 27.80 -30.18
N ILE A 47 18.63 28.04 -29.23
CA ILE A 47 18.32 28.57 -27.90
C ILE A 47 18.04 30.08 -28.01
N ASP A 48 17.02 30.60 -27.32
CA ASP A 48 17.11 31.95 -26.78
C ASP A 48 16.36 32.14 -25.46
N LYS A 49 16.79 33.21 -24.79
CA LYS A 49 16.99 33.44 -23.36
C LYS A 49 15.78 33.81 -22.50
N THR A 50 15.90 33.42 -21.24
CA THR A 50 15.61 34.17 -19.98
C THR A 50 14.67 35.39 -20.03
N GLN A 51 13.61 35.34 -19.22
CA GLN A 51 13.15 36.48 -18.43
C GLN A 51 12.86 36.05 -16.98
N ILE A 52 13.80 36.40 -16.10
CA ILE A 52 13.59 36.57 -14.67
C ILE A 52 13.17 38.02 -14.49
N ILE A 53 12.02 38.28 -13.87
CA ILE A 53 11.64 39.61 -13.39
C ILE A 53 11.50 39.52 -11.87
N ASP A 54 12.39 40.26 -11.23
CA ASP A 54 12.46 40.60 -9.81
C ASP A 54 11.87 42.02 -9.66
N ILE A 55 10.93 42.22 -8.73
CA ILE A 55 10.66 43.54 -8.13
C ILE A 55 10.41 43.35 -6.63
N SER A 56 11.15 44.16 -5.88
CA SER A 56 11.43 44.14 -4.45
C SER A 56 10.58 45.15 -3.66
N LYS A 57 10.40 44.86 -2.35
CA LYS A 57 10.36 45.77 -1.15
C LYS A 57 9.27 46.87 -1.12
N ASP A 58 8.67 47.29 0.00
CA ASP A 58 9.10 47.56 1.39
C ASP A 58 8.04 47.00 2.41
N GLU A 59 8.23 46.82 3.72
CA GLU A 59 8.75 47.76 4.73
C GLU A 59 9.10 47.02 6.05
N ILE A 60 10.06 47.57 6.80
CA ILE A 60 10.75 47.04 7.99
C ILE A 60 10.25 47.76 9.25
N ASP A 61 10.05 47.06 10.38
CA ASP A 61 10.58 47.56 11.67
C ASP A 61 10.88 46.46 12.72
N LYS A 62 12.19 46.39 13.05
CA LYS A 62 12.93 46.17 14.34
C LYS A 62 12.19 45.51 15.52
N THR A 63 12.76 44.68 16.40
CA THR A 63 14.13 44.33 16.89
C THR A 63 13.89 43.19 17.93
N GLN A 64 14.71 42.17 18.16
CA GLN A 64 15.99 42.15 18.88
C GLN A 64 16.59 40.73 18.78
N ILE A 65 17.87 40.64 18.44
CA ILE A 65 18.73 39.48 18.68
C ILE A 65 19.84 39.95 19.61
N ILE A 66 20.11 39.23 20.69
CA ILE A 66 21.38 39.30 21.42
C ILE A 66 21.89 37.89 21.63
N ASP A 67 23.15 37.71 21.26
CA ASP A 67 23.92 36.49 21.28
C ASP A 67 24.89 36.45 22.49
N ILE A 68 25.04 35.24 23.01
CA ILE A 68 26.07 34.59 23.83
C ILE A 68 26.96 35.41 24.82
N SER A 69 27.13 34.78 26.00
CA SER A 69 28.26 34.85 26.94
C SER A 69 28.37 36.05 27.90
N LYS A 70 28.03 35.79 29.17
CA LYS A 70 28.74 36.21 30.41
C LYS A 70 27.83 35.94 31.61
N LEU A 71 28.29 35.13 32.55
CA LEU A 71 28.24 35.32 34.02
C LEU A 71 28.38 33.97 34.72
N GLU A 72 29.61 33.49 34.83
CA GLU A 72 30.06 32.76 36.00
C GLU A 72 30.94 33.70 36.84
N ASN A 73 30.72 33.62 38.16
CA ASN A 73 31.55 34.03 39.29
C ASN A 73 30.98 35.12 40.22
N ASP A 74 31.03 34.70 41.50
CA ASP A 74 30.91 35.41 42.78
C ASP A 74 29.47 35.75 43.21
N ILE A 75 28.96 35.25 44.35
CA ILE A 75 29.49 35.46 45.71
C ILE A 75 29.16 34.28 46.66
N LYS A 76 30.14 33.94 47.50
CA LYS A 76 30.05 33.07 48.68
C LYS A 76 29.26 33.71 49.84
N GLY A 77 28.59 32.86 50.62
CA GLY A 77 28.52 32.98 52.08
C GLY A 77 27.13 32.82 52.67
N GLU A 78 26.86 31.67 53.32
CA GLU A 78 26.73 31.58 54.78
C GLU A 78 26.53 30.12 55.22
N LYS A 79 27.04 29.83 56.43
CA LYS A 79 27.13 28.51 57.08
C LYS A 79 25.90 28.24 57.96
N GLU A 80 25.86 27.01 58.48
CA GLU A 80 25.10 26.47 59.64
C GLU A 80 23.99 25.46 59.23
N ASN A 81 23.80 24.27 59.80
CA ASN A 81 24.43 23.53 60.91
C ASN A 81 24.21 22.01 60.73
N ASN A 82 25.06 21.23 61.41
CA ASN A 82 25.16 19.75 61.45
C ASN A 82 23.98 19.04 62.16
N GLU A 83 23.73 17.77 61.81
CA GLU A 83 23.80 16.64 62.76
C GLU A 83 23.69 15.27 62.05
N TYR A 84 24.75 14.45 62.12
CA TYR A 84 24.69 13.00 61.90
C TYR A 84 25.53 12.32 63.00
N TYR A 85 24.89 11.43 63.76
CA TYR A 85 25.48 10.66 64.85
C TYR A 85 26.13 9.37 64.32
N GLU A 86 27.37 9.11 64.73
CA GLU A 86 28.02 7.78 64.65
C GLU A 86 28.54 7.41 66.06
N PRO A 87 28.42 6.15 66.52
CA PRO A 87 28.80 5.79 67.88
C PRO A 87 30.29 5.47 68.03
N LYS A 88 30.87 5.96 69.13
CA LYS A 88 32.24 5.71 69.60
C LYS A 88 32.40 4.31 70.22
N MET A 89 33.56 3.68 70.02
CA MET A 89 34.16 2.78 71.01
C MET A 89 35.67 3.05 71.22
N ARG A 90 36.10 2.79 72.46
CA ARG A 90 37.25 3.36 73.19
C ARG A 90 38.59 2.71 72.86
N LYS A 91 39.66 3.49 73.05
CA LYS A 91 41.08 3.07 73.11
C LYS A 91 41.43 2.44 74.46
N VAL A 92 42.39 1.50 74.46
CA VAL A 92 43.29 1.22 75.59
C VAL A 92 44.74 1.13 75.05
N PRO A 93 45.74 1.74 75.71
CA PRO A 93 47.13 1.79 75.23
C PRO A 93 48.08 0.76 75.88
N ASN A 94 49.09 0.40 75.06
CA ASN A 94 50.46 -0.07 75.32
C ASN A 94 50.88 -0.66 76.68
N SER A 95 51.58 -1.81 76.63
CA SER A 95 53.00 -1.85 77.01
C SER A 95 53.73 -3.08 76.45
N THR A 96 54.95 -2.82 76.02
CA THR A 96 55.96 -3.69 75.44
C THR A 96 56.73 -4.44 76.53
N SER A 97 56.88 -5.76 76.42
CA SER A 97 58.07 -6.45 76.94
C SER A 97 58.22 -7.84 76.30
N LYS A 98 59.34 -8.08 75.60
CA LYS A 98 60.35 -9.10 75.94
C LYS A 98 61.24 -9.45 74.74
N ASN A 99 62.52 -9.15 74.94
CA ASN A 99 63.67 -10.04 74.79
C ASN A 99 63.74 -11.05 73.63
N LYS A 100 64.73 -10.80 72.77
CA LYS A 100 65.57 -11.80 72.08
C LYS A 100 65.84 -13.03 72.96
N LYS A 101 65.54 -14.22 72.44
CA LYS A 101 66.43 -15.39 72.46
C LYS A 101 66.22 -16.22 71.19
N ASN A 102 67.28 -16.34 70.40
CA ASN A 102 67.44 -17.32 69.33
C ASN A 102 67.59 -18.71 69.94
N ILE A 103 66.84 -19.71 69.45
CA ILE A 103 67.27 -21.12 69.37
C ILE A 103 66.63 -21.76 68.10
N GLU A 104 67.51 -22.10 67.16
CA GLU A 104 67.51 -23.22 66.20
C GLU A 104 66.32 -23.53 65.28
N SER A 105 66.59 -23.30 63.99
CA SER A 105 66.35 -24.16 62.81
C SER A 105 65.19 -25.18 62.84
N LYS A 106 64.18 -24.94 61.99
CA LYS A 106 63.68 -25.96 61.07
C LYS A 106 62.94 -25.34 59.87
N SER A 107 63.51 -25.58 58.69
CA SER A 107 62.92 -25.65 57.35
C SER A 107 61.62 -24.88 57.07
N SER A 108 61.71 -23.93 56.13
CA SER A 108 60.57 -23.53 55.31
C SER A 108 59.96 -24.77 54.66
N GLU A 109 58.68 -25.10 54.92
CA GLU A 109 57.88 -25.85 53.96
C GLU A 109 56.37 -25.51 54.05
N LYS A 110 55.89 -24.92 52.95
CA LYS A 110 54.67 -25.29 52.22
C LYS A 110 53.32 -25.21 52.96
N PHE A 111 52.76 -24.01 53.09
CA PHE A 111 51.32 -23.82 53.35
C PHE A 111 50.43 -23.95 52.09
N LEU A 112 51.00 -24.33 50.94
CA LEU A 112 50.34 -24.44 49.63
C LEU A 112 50.33 -25.87 49.04
N SER A 113 50.61 -26.91 49.84
CA SER A 113 50.69 -28.30 49.33
C SER A 113 49.48 -29.19 49.63
N GLY A 114 48.50 -28.74 50.42
CA GLY A 114 47.29 -29.50 50.74
C GLY A 114 46.16 -29.31 49.72
N ILE A 115 45.33 -30.35 49.53
CA ILE A 115 44.15 -30.34 48.63
C ILE A 115 43.11 -29.27 49.05
N ILE A 116 43.01 -28.98 50.36
CA ILE A 116 41.99 -28.11 50.96
C ILE A 116 42.05 -26.64 50.49
N PRO A 117 43.19 -25.91 50.55
CA PRO A 117 43.27 -24.53 50.05
C PRO A 117 43.06 -24.43 48.53
N LYS A 118 43.40 -25.48 47.76
CA LYS A 118 43.13 -25.53 46.31
C LYS A 118 41.62 -25.66 46.02
N ILE A 119 40.89 -26.48 46.79
CA ILE A 119 39.42 -26.58 46.70
C ILE A 119 38.77 -25.24 47.05
N LEU A 120 39.24 -24.56 48.09
CA LEU A 120 38.70 -23.27 48.53
C LEU A 120 38.84 -22.17 47.45
N ILE A 121 40.00 -22.12 46.76
CA ILE A 121 40.22 -21.20 45.63
C ILE A 121 39.27 -21.53 44.47
N VAL A 122 39.08 -22.81 44.15
CA VAL A 122 38.14 -23.25 43.09
C VAL A 122 36.70 -22.88 43.45
N VAL A 123 36.28 -23.06 44.70
CA VAL A 123 34.94 -22.68 45.16
C VAL A 123 34.73 -21.16 45.08
N VAL A 124 35.71 -20.35 45.49
CA VAL A 124 35.64 -18.89 45.38
C VAL A 124 35.58 -18.45 43.91
N LEU A 125 36.36 -19.07 43.02
CA LEU A 125 36.29 -18.82 41.58
C LEU A 125 34.93 -19.19 41.00
N ILE A 126 34.34 -20.32 41.39
CA ILE A 126 32.99 -20.72 40.97
C ILE A 126 31.96 -19.71 41.47
N VAL A 127 32.05 -19.25 42.71
CA VAL A 127 31.14 -18.21 43.25
C VAL A 127 31.30 -16.90 42.49
N LEU A 128 32.52 -16.47 42.16
CA LEU A 128 32.76 -15.26 41.35
C LEU A 128 32.22 -15.39 39.92
N ILE A 129 32.36 -16.57 39.30
CA ILE A 129 31.79 -16.88 38.00
C ILE A 129 30.26 -16.86 38.06
N LEU A 130 29.66 -17.49 39.08
CA LEU A 130 28.21 -17.48 39.29
C LEU A 130 27.69 -16.07 39.57
N VAL A 131 28.38 -15.29 40.40
CA VAL A 131 28.05 -13.88 40.65
C VAL A 131 28.13 -13.09 39.35
N GLY A 132 29.17 -13.27 38.53
CA GLY A 132 29.27 -12.64 37.21
C GLY A 132 28.11 -13.01 36.28
N ILE A 133 27.71 -14.28 36.25
CA ILE A 133 26.58 -14.78 35.43
C ILE A 133 25.24 -14.19 35.93
N PHE A 134 24.99 -14.17 37.24
CA PHE A 134 23.74 -13.68 37.81
C PHE A 134 23.67 -12.16 37.93
N PHE A 135 24.80 -11.45 37.94
CA PHE A 135 24.85 -9.99 38.09
C PHE A 135 24.08 -9.28 36.99
N ASN A 136 24.24 -9.71 35.74
CA ASN A 136 23.50 -9.18 34.59
C ASN A 136 22.00 -9.42 34.73
N LYS A 137 21.61 -10.60 35.24
CA LYS A 137 20.20 -10.93 35.50
C LYS A 137 19.59 -10.06 36.59
N ILE A 138 20.29 -9.85 37.71
CA ILE A 138 19.86 -8.98 38.80
C ILE A 138 19.74 -7.54 38.31
N ARG A 139 20.73 -7.05 37.58
CA ARG A 139 20.75 -5.69 37.03
C ARG A 139 19.62 -5.45 36.02
N GLY A 140 19.35 -6.43 35.15
CA GLY A 140 18.22 -6.38 34.21
C GLY A 140 16.88 -6.28 34.93
N GLN A 141 16.65 -7.15 35.91
CA GLN A 141 15.41 -7.14 36.72
C GLN A 141 15.24 -5.84 37.51
N TYR A 142 16.33 -5.29 38.05
CA TYR A 142 16.31 -3.97 38.68
C TYR A 142 15.82 -2.88 37.71
N TYR A 143 16.31 -2.86 36.47
CA TYR A 143 15.88 -1.87 35.49
C TYR A 143 14.44 -2.07 35.01
N ILE A 144 13.94 -3.30 34.91
CA ILE A 144 12.53 -3.58 34.62
C ILE A 144 11.63 -2.97 35.70
N VAL A 145 11.95 -3.20 36.98
CA VAL A 145 11.19 -2.62 38.10
C VAL A 145 11.25 -1.09 38.08
N LYS A 146 12.41 -0.49 37.76
CA LYS A 146 12.53 0.96 37.64
C LYS A 146 11.72 1.52 36.48
N CYS A 147 11.70 0.84 35.33
CA CYS A 147 10.87 1.19 34.19
C CYS A 147 9.39 1.22 34.59
N ASN A 148 8.89 0.17 35.23
CA ASN A 148 7.46 0.08 35.60
C ASN A 148 7.01 1.11 36.64
N ASN A 149 7.94 1.69 37.40
CA ASN A 149 7.65 2.71 38.41
C ASN A 149 7.98 4.14 37.94
N ALA A 150 8.56 4.31 36.74
CA ALA A 150 8.91 5.61 36.23
C ALA A 150 7.65 6.38 35.80
N VAL A 151 7.60 7.66 36.16
CA VAL A 151 6.44 8.53 35.88
C VAL A 151 6.53 9.13 34.48
N SER A 152 7.74 9.41 34.00
CA SER A 152 7.98 9.97 32.67
C SER A 152 8.21 8.87 31.64
N GLU A 153 7.58 9.00 30.48
CA GLU A 153 7.79 8.09 29.34
C GLU A 153 9.24 8.05 28.84
N VAL A 154 9.95 9.18 28.91
CA VAL A 154 11.37 9.25 28.53
C VAL A 154 12.22 8.46 29.53
N GLU A 155 11.88 8.55 30.82
CA GLU A 155 12.58 7.80 31.88
C GLU A 155 12.27 6.30 31.80
N LYS A 156 11.02 5.93 31.51
CA LYS A 156 10.64 4.53 31.20
C LYS A 156 11.51 3.99 30.07
N LEU A 157 11.64 4.73 28.97
CA LEU A 157 12.42 4.29 27.81
C LEU A 157 13.91 4.14 28.15
N GLU A 158 14.45 5.05 28.96
CA GLU A 158 15.84 4.97 29.43
C GLU A 158 16.07 3.69 30.26
N TYR A 159 15.17 3.36 31.19
CA TYR A 159 15.26 2.13 31.97
C TYR A 159 15.04 0.88 31.13
N ALA A 160 14.09 0.88 30.19
CA ALA A 160 13.90 -0.22 29.24
C ALA A 160 15.16 -0.45 28.40
N THR A 161 15.80 0.61 27.92
CA THR A 161 17.07 0.56 27.19
C THR A 161 18.19 -0.04 28.06
N LYS A 162 18.29 0.39 29.32
CA LYS A 162 19.25 -0.18 30.28
C LYS A 162 18.97 -1.66 30.59
N ALA A 163 17.70 -2.06 30.65
CA ALA A 163 17.29 -3.44 30.85
C ALA A 163 17.70 -4.34 29.67
N VAL A 164 17.46 -3.91 28.43
CA VAL A 164 17.89 -4.63 27.22
C VAL A 164 19.40 -4.80 27.19
N LYS A 165 20.18 -3.74 27.48
CA LYS A 165 21.65 -3.82 27.54
C LYS A 165 22.17 -4.79 28.60
N ALA A 166 21.43 -4.99 29.68
CA ALA A 166 21.85 -5.84 30.80
C ALA A 166 21.47 -7.31 30.60
N LEU A 167 20.30 -7.60 30.02
CA LEU A 167 19.71 -8.96 29.99
C LEU A 167 19.57 -9.53 28.57
N GLU A 168 19.33 -8.68 27.57
CA GLU A 168 19.06 -9.03 26.17
C GLU A 168 18.01 -10.16 25.96
N SER A 169 16.95 -10.17 26.77
CA SER A 169 15.86 -11.15 26.68
C SER A 169 14.68 -10.67 25.84
N SER A 170 13.80 -11.59 25.44
CA SER A 170 12.51 -11.26 24.80
C SER A 170 11.70 -10.29 25.66
N GLU A 171 11.57 -10.56 26.96
CA GLU A 171 10.87 -9.71 27.92
C GLU A 171 11.38 -8.25 27.90
N THR A 172 12.71 -8.05 27.91
CA THR A 172 13.27 -6.69 27.88
C THR A 172 13.08 -6.00 26.53
N LYS A 173 13.11 -6.76 25.43
CA LYS A 173 12.83 -6.23 24.08
C LYS A 173 11.37 -5.85 23.94
N ASP A 174 10.45 -6.63 24.49
CA ASP A 174 9.02 -6.33 24.51
C ASP A 174 8.72 -5.13 25.40
N LEU A 175 9.38 -5.01 26.54
CA LEU A 175 9.30 -3.81 27.38
C LEU A 175 9.72 -2.55 26.59
N LEU A 176 10.87 -2.61 25.89
CA LEU A 176 11.37 -1.51 25.07
C LEU A 176 10.37 -1.11 23.97
N LYS A 177 9.81 -2.10 23.26
CA LYS A 177 8.80 -1.91 22.20
C LYS A 177 7.55 -1.25 22.75
N ASN A 178 7.01 -1.78 23.84
CA ASN A 178 5.77 -1.28 24.44
C ASN A 178 5.93 0.17 24.93
N THR A 179 7.07 0.51 25.52
CA THR A 179 7.34 1.90 25.92
C THR A 179 7.45 2.85 24.73
N LEU A 180 8.08 2.44 23.62
CA LEU A 180 8.10 3.27 22.40
C LEU A 180 6.69 3.48 21.83
N ILE A 181 5.87 2.44 21.84
CA ILE A 181 4.47 2.51 21.42
C ILE A 181 3.68 3.48 22.32
N GLU A 182 3.87 3.42 23.63
CA GLU A 182 3.25 4.34 24.60
C GLU A 182 3.65 5.80 24.32
N ILE A 183 4.95 6.07 24.10
CA ILE A 183 5.44 7.41 23.71
C ILE A 183 4.74 7.88 22.44
N SER A 184 4.64 7.03 21.42
CA SER A 184 4.06 7.43 20.14
C SER A 184 2.56 7.75 20.20
N GLY A 185 1.84 7.26 21.21
CA GLY A 185 0.46 7.66 21.47
C GLY A 185 0.33 9.12 21.96
N ASN A 186 1.37 9.64 22.63
CA ASN A 186 1.38 10.97 23.22
C ASN A 186 2.16 11.99 22.36
N ASP A 187 3.35 11.62 21.90
CA ASP A 187 4.23 12.43 21.08
C ASP A 187 4.93 11.57 20.02
N VAL A 188 4.34 11.56 18.83
CA VAL A 188 4.85 10.82 17.66
C VAL A 188 6.24 11.31 17.23
N ASN A 189 6.53 12.60 17.32
CA ASN A 189 7.82 13.16 16.88
C ASN A 189 8.94 12.70 17.83
N LEU A 190 8.65 12.73 19.13
CA LEU A 190 9.55 12.17 20.14
C LEU A 190 9.76 10.67 19.92
N ALA A 191 8.71 9.92 19.61
CA ALA A 191 8.82 8.49 19.33
C ALA A 191 9.70 8.19 18.11
N GLU A 192 9.55 8.94 17.00
CA GLU A 192 10.41 8.80 15.82
C GLU A 192 11.88 9.07 16.18
N GLN A 193 12.17 10.16 16.90
CA GLN A 193 13.52 10.47 17.36
C GLN A 193 14.10 9.34 18.22
N LYS A 194 13.33 8.87 19.21
CA LYS A 194 13.76 7.83 20.13
C LYS A 194 13.94 6.48 19.47
N LEU A 195 13.12 6.13 18.49
CA LEU A 195 13.31 4.92 17.69
C LEU A 195 14.66 4.94 16.96
N GLN A 196 15.08 6.09 16.41
CA GLN A 196 16.38 6.21 15.75
C GLN A 196 17.55 6.03 16.74
N GLU A 197 17.46 6.66 17.93
CA GLU A 197 18.47 6.57 18.99
C GLU A 197 18.73 5.11 19.43
N ILE A 198 17.69 4.26 19.42
CA ILE A 198 17.78 2.87 19.88
C ILE A 198 17.79 1.84 18.74
N SER A 199 17.80 2.28 17.48
CA SER A 199 17.68 1.43 16.29
C SER A 199 18.68 0.28 16.26
N SER A 200 19.91 0.49 16.75
CA SER A 200 20.96 -0.54 16.82
C SER A 200 20.67 -1.67 17.80
N MET A 201 19.68 -1.52 18.69
CA MET A 201 19.26 -2.54 19.66
C MET A 201 18.10 -3.41 19.16
N LEU A 202 17.54 -3.06 18.01
CA LEU A 202 16.39 -3.72 17.42
C LEU A 202 16.84 -4.60 16.27
N SER A 203 16.12 -5.71 16.07
CA SER A 203 16.24 -6.43 14.81
C SER A 203 15.66 -5.56 13.68
N GLN A 204 16.10 -5.77 12.44
CA GLN A 204 15.55 -5.07 11.29
C GLN A 204 14.02 -5.20 11.20
N LYS A 205 13.51 -6.41 11.47
CA LYS A 205 12.07 -6.69 11.48
C LYS A 205 11.33 -5.91 12.57
N ASP A 206 11.90 -5.85 13.77
CA ASP A 206 11.31 -5.10 14.88
C ASP A 206 11.32 -3.60 14.58
N PHE A 207 12.44 -3.08 14.08
CA PHE A 207 12.55 -1.68 13.68
C PHE A 207 11.51 -1.31 12.63
N GLN A 208 11.38 -2.10 11.56
CA GLN A 208 10.40 -1.87 10.50
C GLN A 208 8.96 -1.86 11.03
N SER A 209 8.60 -2.84 11.86
CA SER A 209 7.27 -2.92 12.48
C SER A 209 6.97 -1.69 13.34
N ILE A 210 7.89 -1.33 14.25
CA ILE A 210 7.68 -0.18 15.15
C ILE A 210 7.66 1.13 14.36
N ALA A 211 8.56 1.29 13.38
CA ALA A 211 8.58 2.46 12.51
C ALA A 211 7.25 2.61 11.75
N SER A 212 6.72 1.52 11.21
CA SER A 212 5.41 1.48 10.56
C SER A 212 4.30 1.93 11.50
N ASP A 213 4.24 1.39 12.72
CA ASP A 213 3.21 1.75 13.71
C ASP A 213 3.29 3.22 14.15
N ILE A 214 4.51 3.75 14.35
CA ILE A 214 4.71 5.16 14.70
C ILE A 214 4.25 6.06 13.54
N LYS A 215 4.58 5.70 12.30
CA LYS A 215 4.15 6.44 11.11
C LYS A 215 2.65 6.38 10.89
N ASP A 216 2.01 5.26 11.18
CA ASP A 216 0.56 5.13 11.11
C ASP A 216 -0.13 6.09 12.10
N ARG A 217 0.39 6.20 13.34
CA ARG A 217 -0.06 7.23 14.30
C ARG A 217 0.23 8.66 13.82
N LYS A 218 1.33 8.86 13.10
CA LYS A 218 1.67 10.16 12.50
C LYS A 218 0.65 10.57 11.44
N VAL A 219 0.20 9.62 10.61
CA VAL A 219 -0.88 9.84 9.64
C VAL A 219 -2.13 10.31 10.36
N ASP A 220 -2.56 9.63 11.42
CA ASP A 220 -3.74 10.03 12.21
C ASP A 220 -3.65 11.49 12.68
N LYS A 221 -2.48 11.88 13.23
CA LYS A 221 -2.22 13.26 13.64
C LYS A 221 -2.27 14.24 12.47
N LEU A 222 -1.60 13.94 11.36
CA LEU A 222 -1.57 14.81 10.18
C LEU A 222 -2.97 14.99 9.57
N CYS A 223 -3.78 13.94 9.57
CA CYS A 223 -5.17 14.01 9.11
C CYS A 223 -6.02 14.93 10.01
N SER A 224 -5.84 14.86 11.34
CA SER A 224 -6.52 15.77 12.28
C SER A 224 -6.14 17.25 12.09
N GLU A 225 -4.96 17.52 11.53
CA GLU A 225 -4.47 18.86 11.20
C GLU A 225 -4.82 19.29 9.76
N GLY A 226 -5.51 18.44 8.98
CA GLY A 226 -5.85 18.68 7.58
C GLY A 226 -4.65 18.60 6.61
N LYS A 227 -3.52 18.02 7.04
CA LYS A 227 -2.26 17.91 6.28
C LYS A 227 -2.19 16.64 5.43
N TYR A 228 -3.14 16.47 4.53
CA TYR A 228 -3.29 15.22 3.74
C TYR A 228 -2.10 14.91 2.82
N GLU A 229 -1.42 15.91 2.25
CA GLU A 229 -0.22 15.67 1.44
C GLU A 229 0.96 15.13 2.26
N ASP A 230 1.08 15.55 3.51
CA ASP A 230 2.11 15.02 4.41
C ASP A 230 1.72 13.62 4.89
N ALA A 231 0.43 13.36 5.14
CA ALA A 231 -0.07 12.03 5.46
C ALA A 231 0.21 11.02 4.33
N LEU A 232 0.01 11.42 3.06
CA LEU A 232 0.35 10.58 1.90
C LEU A 232 1.85 10.22 1.85
N LYS A 233 2.74 11.16 2.23
CA LYS A 233 4.17 10.86 2.30
C LYS A 233 4.45 9.80 3.36
N GLU A 234 3.80 9.88 4.52
CA GLU A 234 3.98 8.88 5.58
C GLU A 234 3.42 7.51 5.18
N PHE A 235 2.31 7.43 4.44
CA PHE A 235 1.85 6.17 3.84
C PHE A 235 2.89 5.54 2.92
N ASN A 236 3.53 6.33 2.06
CA ASN A 236 4.59 5.85 1.20
C ASN A 236 5.84 5.39 2.00
N GLU A 237 6.13 6.02 3.14
CA GLU A 237 7.19 5.53 4.03
C GLU A 237 6.80 4.24 4.75
N ILE A 238 5.53 4.06 5.14
CA ILE A 238 5.00 2.80 5.69
C ILE A 238 5.14 1.67 4.66
N ASP A 239 4.79 1.92 3.40
CA ASP A 239 4.92 0.95 2.31
C ASP A 239 6.38 0.49 2.12
N LYS A 240 7.33 1.44 2.11
CA LYS A 240 8.77 1.13 2.05
C LYS A 240 9.26 0.27 3.22
N LEU A 241 8.62 0.37 4.37
CA LEU A 241 8.90 -0.44 5.56
C LEU A 241 8.23 -1.83 5.50
N GLY A 242 7.37 -2.09 4.50
CA GLY A 242 6.58 -3.31 4.35
C GLY A 242 5.30 -3.32 5.17
N GLY A 243 4.85 -2.16 5.65
CA GLY A 243 3.61 -2.01 6.41
C GLY A 243 2.38 -1.87 5.52
N ASN A 244 1.21 -2.28 6.04
CA ASN A 244 -0.06 -2.18 5.31
C ASN A 244 -0.77 -0.84 5.58
N PHE A 245 -0.33 0.22 4.90
CA PHE A 245 -0.91 1.56 5.05
C PHE A 245 -2.37 1.66 4.59
N LYS A 246 -2.81 0.82 3.65
CA LYS A 246 -4.19 0.81 3.13
C LYS A 246 -5.22 0.43 4.19
N SER A 247 -4.78 -0.22 5.28
CA SER A 247 -5.63 -0.55 6.42
C SER A 247 -5.90 0.63 7.37
N ASN A 248 -5.20 1.76 7.21
CA ASN A 248 -5.42 2.95 8.02
C ASN A 248 -6.81 3.53 7.75
N LYS A 249 -7.53 3.89 8.82
CA LYS A 249 -8.91 4.42 8.75
C LYS A 249 -9.05 5.70 7.93
N HIS A 250 -7.98 6.48 7.77
CA HIS A 250 -7.94 7.72 7.00
C HIS A 250 -7.44 7.53 5.57
N TYR A 251 -7.13 6.30 5.13
CA TYR A 251 -6.55 6.05 3.82
C TYR A 251 -7.32 6.74 2.69
N GLU A 252 -8.63 6.48 2.60
CA GLU A 252 -9.47 7.05 1.54
C GLU A 252 -9.57 8.57 1.63
N ASP A 253 -9.72 9.12 2.84
CA ASP A 253 -9.81 10.57 3.06
C ASP A 253 -8.54 11.29 2.61
N VAL A 254 -7.37 10.72 2.93
CA VAL A 254 -6.06 11.24 2.48
C VAL A 254 -5.99 11.24 0.97
N MET A 255 -6.28 10.11 0.32
CA MET A 255 -6.19 10.00 -1.14
C MET A 255 -7.10 11.02 -1.82
N LEU A 256 -8.37 11.10 -1.42
CA LEU A 256 -9.35 12.00 -2.03
C LEU A 256 -9.02 13.48 -1.85
N ASN A 257 -8.54 13.88 -0.67
CA ASN A 257 -8.12 15.27 -0.43
C ASN A 257 -6.91 15.66 -1.28
N VAL A 258 -5.93 14.76 -1.40
CA VAL A 258 -4.77 14.99 -2.27
C VAL A 258 -5.21 15.10 -3.74
N ILE A 259 -6.07 14.19 -4.20
CA ILE A 259 -6.62 14.18 -5.57
C ILE A 259 -7.37 15.49 -5.86
N SER A 260 -8.22 15.93 -4.95
CA SER A 260 -8.97 17.19 -5.07
C SER A 260 -8.02 18.38 -5.25
N LYS A 261 -6.96 18.44 -4.42
CA LYS A 261 -5.98 19.53 -4.46
C LYS A 261 -5.19 19.56 -5.77
N ILE A 262 -4.69 18.41 -6.26
CA ILE A 262 -3.86 18.38 -7.48
C ILE A 262 -4.67 18.65 -8.76
N THR A 263 -5.93 18.24 -8.79
CA THR A 263 -6.79 18.40 -9.96
C THR A 263 -7.48 19.76 -9.98
N GLY A 264 -7.57 20.42 -8.82
CA GLY A 264 -8.37 21.64 -8.64
C GLY A 264 -9.87 21.38 -8.65
N ASN A 265 -10.29 20.11 -8.68
CA ASN A 265 -11.69 19.74 -8.52
C ASN A 265 -12.03 19.78 -7.03
N PRO A 266 -12.98 20.63 -6.59
CA PRO A 266 -13.39 20.62 -5.19
C PRO A 266 -13.92 19.24 -4.82
N LEU A 267 -13.69 18.82 -3.57
CA LEU A 267 -14.46 17.77 -2.91
C LEU A 267 -15.93 18.21 -2.93
N ARG A 268 -16.65 17.88 -3.99
CA ARG A 268 -18.07 18.25 -4.14
C ARG A 268 -18.82 17.48 -3.08
N SER A 269 -19.28 18.10 -1.99
CA SER A 269 -20.32 17.64 -1.04
C SER A 269 -20.18 16.25 -0.35
N SER A 270 -19.47 15.27 -0.92
CA SER A 270 -19.21 13.92 -0.42
C SER A 270 -18.18 13.20 -1.34
N LYS A 271 -17.49 12.19 -0.80
CA LYS A 271 -16.59 11.26 -1.51
C LYS A 271 -17.17 10.74 -2.84
N ASN A 272 -18.46 10.46 -2.88
CA ASN A 272 -19.14 9.85 -4.03
C ASN A 272 -19.15 10.76 -5.27
N LEU A 273 -19.16 12.08 -5.11
CA LEU A 273 -19.22 13.01 -6.23
C LEU A 273 -17.87 13.21 -6.96
N LEU A 274 -16.75 12.86 -6.32
CA LEU A 274 -15.47 12.70 -7.02
C LEU A 274 -15.43 11.39 -7.81
N MET A 275 -16.06 10.32 -7.29
CA MET A 275 -16.16 9.01 -7.96
C MET A 275 -17.11 9.00 -9.16
N GLU A 276 -18.11 9.87 -9.18
CA GLU A 276 -19.07 10.02 -10.28
C GLU A 276 -18.65 11.07 -11.32
N ASN A 277 -17.45 11.64 -11.20
CA ASN A 277 -17.00 12.69 -12.09
C ASN A 277 -16.56 12.10 -13.43
N ASP A 278 -17.32 12.37 -14.49
CA ASP A 278 -16.98 12.01 -15.87
C ASP A 278 -15.69 12.70 -16.40
N LYS A 279 -15.01 13.49 -15.57
CA LYS A 279 -13.71 14.11 -15.85
C LYS A 279 -12.56 13.54 -15.04
N LEU A 280 -12.80 12.67 -14.07
CA LEU A 280 -11.76 12.17 -13.19
C LEU A 280 -11.99 10.69 -12.94
N TYR A 281 -10.98 9.88 -13.26
CA TYR A 281 -11.00 8.45 -13.01
C TYR A 281 -9.76 8.09 -12.20
N PHE A 282 -10.00 7.53 -11.03
CA PHE A 282 -9.03 6.80 -10.24
C PHE A 282 -9.61 5.39 -10.09
N ASP A 283 -8.76 4.43 -9.78
CA ASP A 283 -9.09 3.01 -9.62
C ASP A 283 -8.94 2.14 -10.88
N ASN A 284 -8.42 0.93 -10.66
CA ASN A 284 -8.52 -0.23 -11.52
C ASN A 284 -7.64 -0.31 -12.78
N PHE A 285 -6.54 0.43 -12.92
CA PHE A 285 -5.52 0.10 -13.94
C PHE A 285 -4.66 -1.09 -13.52
N ASP A 286 -4.43 -1.24 -12.22
CA ASP A 286 -3.75 -2.35 -11.58
C ASP A 286 -4.44 -2.72 -10.24
N ASP A 287 -3.76 -3.50 -9.38
CA ASP A 287 -4.26 -3.92 -8.07
C ASP A 287 -4.23 -2.79 -7.00
N ASP A 288 -3.85 -1.56 -7.36
CA ASP A 288 -3.77 -0.41 -6.47
C ASP A 288 -4.68 0.75 -6.89
N SER A 289 -5.86 0.85 -6.25
CA SER A 289 -6.92 1.80 -6.57
C SER A 289 -6.56 3.30 -6.56
N PHE A 290 -5.36 3.69 -6.13
CA PHE A 290 -4.94 5.09 -6.05
C PHE A 290 -3.51 5.36 -6.56
N ASP A 291 -2.84 4.40 -7.19
CA ASP A 291 -1.49 4.63 -7.67
C ASP A 291 -1.45 5.61 -8.87
N GLU A 292 -2.49 5.58 -9.69
CA GLU A 292 -2.69 6.32 -10.93
C GLU A 292 -4.01 7.09 -10.94
N ILE A 293 -3.98 8.28 -11.56
CA ILE A 293 -5.17 9.12 -11.76
C ILE A 293 -5.19 9.60 -13.20
N ILE A 294 -6.36 9.51 -13.81
CA ILE A 294 -6.64 10.10 -15.10
C ILE A 294 -7.59 11.28 -14.92
N GLU A 295 -7.15 12.45 -15.38
CA GLU A 295 -7.96 13.67 -15.37
C GLU A 295 -8.19 14.15 -16.81
N LEU A 296 -9.43 14.53 -17.10
CA LEU A 296 -9.87 15.10 -18.36
C LEU A 296 -10.17 16.60 -18.17
N LYS A 297 -9.33 17.46 -18.77
CA LYS A 297 -9.52 18.91 -18.78
C LYS A 297 -10.02 19.39 -20.14
N SER A 298 -11.04 20.24 -20.16
CA SER A 298 -11.49 20.91 -21.37
C SER A 298 -10.83 22.28 -21.48
N ILE A 299 -10.30 22.59 -22.66
CA ILE A 299 -9.64 23.85 -22.99
C ILE A 299 -10.45 24.52 -24.10
N ASN A 300 -10.72 25.82 -23.96
CA ASN A 300 -11.50 26.59 -24.93
C ASN A 300 -12.88 25.96 -25.24
N SER A 301 -13.61 25.47 -24.22
CA SER A 301 -14.85 24.67 -24.34
C SER A 301 -16.00 25.27 -25.17
N HIS A 302 -15.86 26.50 -25.66
CA HIS A 302 -16.86 27.24 -26.46
C HIS A 302 -16.27 27.78 -27.78
N SER A 303 -15.20 27.17 -28.30
CA SER A 303 -14.50 27.61 -29.51
C SER A 303 -14.29 26.47 -30.51
N TYR A 304 -14.07 26.84 -31.77
CA TYR A 304 -13.65 25.92 -32.83
C TYR A 304 -12.28 25.29 -32.54
N ASN A 305 -11.44 25.96 -31.74
CA ASN A 305 -10.19 25.45 -31.20
C ASN A 305 -10.39 24.77 -29.84
N SER A 306 -11.52 24.09 -29.65
CA SER A 306 -11.78 23.33 -28.43
C SER A 306 -10.87 22.12 -28.38
N GLU A 307 -10.26 21.92 -27.22
CA GLU A 307 -9.35 20.81 -26.98
C GLU A 307 -9.74 20.10 -25.70
N ILE A 308 -9.47 18.79 -25.67
CA ILE A 308 -9.59 17.99 -24.47
C ILE A 308 -8.21 17.43 -24.15
N LYS A 309 -7.76 17.73 -22.93
CA LYS A 309 -6.48 17.27 -22.41
C LYS A 309 -6.69 16.15 -21.41
N LEU A 310 -6.14 14.99 -21.72
CA LEU A 310 -6.04 13.84 -20.84
C LEU A 310 -4.72 13.89 -20.09
N ASN A 311 -4.76 13.96 -18.77
CA ASN A 311 -3.58 13.98 -17.89
C ASN A 311 -3.50 12.66 -17.13
N LEU A 312 -2.33 12.02 -17.14
CA LEU A 312 -2.02 10.86 -16.31
C LEU A 312 -1.10 11.30 -15.17
N TYR A 313 -1.56 11.14 -13.94
CA TYR A 313 -0.78 11.35 -12.73
C TYR A 313 -0.43 10.01 -12.10
N LYS A 314 0.77 9.88 -11.52
CA LYS A 314 1.17 8.72 -10.72
C LYS A 314 1.88 9.16 -9.45
N VAL A 315 1.76 8.39 -8.38
CA VAL A 315 2.51 8.64 -7.13
C VAL A 315 4.00 8.43 -7.38
N LYS A 316 4.79 9.49 -7.14
CA LYS A 316 6.26 9.48 -7.18
C LYS A 316 6.79 10.29 -6.01
N ASP A 317 7.64 9.68 -5.17
CA ASP A 317 8.21 10.31 -3.98
C ASP A 317 7.14 10.86 -3.01
N GLY A 318 6.06 10.10 -2.79
CA GLY A 318 4.97 10.49 -1.89
C GLY A 318 4.09 11.65 -2.39
N LYS A 319 4.13 11.95 -3.69
CA LYS A 319 3.28 12.96 -4.33
C LYS A 319 2.80 12.49 -5.69
N TYR A 320 1.58 12.83 -6.07
CA TYR A 320 1.17 12.70 -7.47
C TYR A 320 1.97 13.66 -8.34
N LYS A 321 2.55 13.12 -9.41
CA LYS A 321 3.22 13.90 -10.45
C LYS A 321 2.55 13.59 -11.78
N LEU A 322 2.35 14.62 -12.60
CA LEU A 322 1.95 14.44 -13.99
C LEU A 322 3.07 13.66 -14.70
N VAL A 323 2.78 12.46 -15.21
CA VAL A 323 3.76 11.60 -15.86
C VAL A 323 3.59 11.55 -17.38
N ASP A 324 2.37 11.72 -17.88
CA ASP A 324 2.09 11.90 -19.31
C ASP A 324 0.81 12.73 -19.49
N ASN A 325 0.63 13.28 -20.69
CA ASN A 325 -0.61 13.90 -21.11
C ASN A 325 -0.81 13.76 -22.62
N LYS A 326 -2.07 13.75 -23.05
CA LYS A 326 -2.48 13.75 -24.46
C LYS A 326 -3.53 14.80 -24.71
N THR A 327 -3.48 15.43 -25.87
CA THR A 327 -4.48 16.39 -26.31
C THR A 327 -5.25 15.82 -27.49
N VAL A 328 -6.57 15.91 -27.43
CA VAL A 328 -7.48 15.69 -28.55
C VAL A 328 -7.95 17.06 -29.04
N ASN A 329 -7.58 17.41 -30.26
CA ASN A 329 -7.93 18.69 -30.89
C ASN A 329 -9.33 18.63 -31.49
N ASN A 330 -9.98 19.78 -31.64
CA ASN A 330 -11.34 19.92 -32.19
C ASN A 330 -12.36 19.04 -31.47
N ALA A 331 -12.21 18.98 -30.15
CA ALA A 331 -12.99 18.13 -29.25
C ALA A 331 -13.58 18.97 -28.13
N PHE A 332 -14.88 18.84 -27.92
CA PHE A 332 -15.59 19.51 -26.83
C PHE A 332 -16.51 18.52 -26.10
N ASN A 333 -17.04 18.95 -24.95
CA ASN A 333 -17.93 18.16 -24.10
C ASN A 333 -17.43 16.77 -23.69
N GLY A 334 -16.13 16.47 -23.78
CA GLY A 334 -15.69 15.09 -23.63
C GLY A 334 -15.71 14.57 -22.19
N LYS A 335 -15.85 13.26 -22.07
CA LYS A 335 -16.19 12.55 -20.85
C LYS A 335 -15.46 11.21 -20.84
N ILE A 336 -14.97 10.82 -19.69
CA ILE A 336 -14.53 9.46 -19.43
C ILE A 336 -15.78 8.59 -19.34
N GLN A 337 -15.94 7.65 -20.26
CA GLN A 337 -17.03 6.68 -20.27
C GLN A 337 -16.75 5.49 -19.36
N GLY A 338 -15.48 5.22 -19.08
CA GLY A 338 -15.02 4.19 -18.15
C GLY A 338 -13.61 3.72 -18.48
N VAL A 339 -13.13 2.79 -17.65
CA VAL A 339 -11.90 2.02 -17.89
C VAL A 339 -12.31 0.58 -18.12
N TYR A 340 -11.92 0.06 -19.28
CA TYR A 340 -12.31 -1.26 -19.73
C TYR A 340 -11.12 -1.96 -20.38
N ASN A 341 -11.19 -3.28 -20.47
CA ASN A 341 -10.27 -4.00 -21.33
C ASN A 341 -10.57 -3.66 -22.79
N TYR A 342 -9.56 -3.27 -23.56
CA TYR A 342 -9.67 -3.09 -25.01
C TYR A 342 -8.87 -4.14 -25.78
N ASP A 343 -8.05 -4.93 -25.08
CA ASP A 343 -7.34 -6.10 -25.59
C ASP A 343 -7.17 -7.10 -24.42
N THR A 344 -6.70 -8.32 -24.70
CA THR A 344 -6.48 -9.36 -23.69
C THR A 344 -5.57 -8.84 -22.57
N ASP A 345 -6.11 -8.78 -21.35
CA ASP A 345 -5.43 -8.26 -20.15
C ASP A 345 -4.90 -6.81 -20.29
N LYS A 346 -5.45 -6.01 -21.22
CA LYS A 346 -5.07 -4.61 -21.42
C LYS A 346 -6.23 -3.67 -21.14
N LYS A 347 -6.07 -2.86 -20.09
CA LYS A 347 -7.03 -1.83 -19.69
C LYS A 347 -6.70 -0.48 -20.33
N GLY A 348 -7.74 0.22 -20.75
CA GLY A 348 -7.62 1.56 -21.31
C GLY A 348 -8.79 2.43 -20.88
N VAL A 349 -8.55 3.74 -20.93
CA VAL A 349 -9.57 4.74 -20.66
C VAL A 349 -10.31 5.10 -21.96
N PHE A 350 -11.64 5.05 -21.89
CA PHE A 350 -12.52 5.34 -23.02
C PHE A 350 -13.06 6.75 -22.87
N ILE A 351 -12.74 7.62 -23.82
CA ILE A 351 -13.07 9.05 -23.75
C ILE A 351 -14.00 9.37 -24.89
N ASN A 352 -15.26 9.66 -24.57
CA ASN A 352 -16.19 10.23 -25.53
C ASN A 352 -15.98 11.74 -25.64
N TYR A 353 -16.22 12.30 -26.81
CA TYR A 353 -16.26 13.73 -27.05
C TYR A 353 -17.12 14.06 -28.27
N GLU A 354 -17.52 15.32 -28.35
CA GLU A 354 -18.17 15.87 -29.53
C GLU A 354 -17.15 16.55 -30.44
N SER A 355 -17.36 16.44 -31.74
CA SER A 355 -16.49 17.06 -32.75
C SER A 355 -17.31 17.63 -33.91
N ALA A 356 -16.86 18.75 -34.45
CA ALA A 356 -17.56 19.47 -35.52
C ALA A 356 -17.73 18.64 -36.81
N THR A 357 -16.88 17.63 -37.05
CA THR A 357 -16.90 16.82 -38.29
C THR A 357 -17.71 15.54 -38.17
N ASN A 358 -17.77 14.94 -36.97
CA ASN A 358 -18.25 13.57 -36.77
C ASN A 358 -19.45 13.47 -35.82
N SER A 359 -19.95 14.61 -35.33
CA SER A 359 -20.88 14.77 -34.20
C SER A 359 -20.33 14.20 -32.88
N PHE A 360 -19.97 12.92 -32.80
CA PHE A 360 -19.40 12.27 -31.61
C PHE A 360 -18.27 11.31 -31.96
N ALA A 361 -17.33 11.11 -31.04
CA ALA A 361 -16.29 10.11 -31.15
C ALA A 361 -15.91 9.55 -29.77
N THR A 362 -15.39 8.32 -29.74
CA THR A 362 -14.71 7.74 -28.57
C THR A 362 -13.29 7.38 -28.97
N CYS A 363 -12.31 7.92 -28.23
CA CYS A 363 -10.92 7.50 -28.29
C CYS A 363 -10.61 6.56 -27.11
N VAL A 364 -9.77 5.55 -27.38
CA VAL A 364 -9.29 4.60 -26.38
C VAL A 364 -7.80 4.87 -26.15
N PHE A 365 -7.43 5.18 -24.91
CA PHE A 365 -6.04 5.31 -24.51
C PHE A 365 -5.66 4.16 -23.59
N GLY A 366 -4.74 3.32 -24.03
CA GLY A 366 -4.10 2.33 -23.16
C GLY A 366 -3.18 3.04 -22.16
N VAL A 367 -3.17 2.53 -20.93
CA VAL A 367 -2.37 3.08 -19.82
C VAL A 367 -1.33 2.04 -19.43
N GLY A 368 -0.06 2.41 -19.52
CA GLY A 368 1.03 1.51 -19.18
C GLY A 368 2.39 2.18 -19.29
N ASN A 369 3.34 1.72 -18.47
CA ASN A 369 4.70 2.26 -18.42
C ASN A 369 4.77 3.78 -18.20
N ASN A 370 3.87 4.34 -17.37
CA ASN A 370 3.71 5.78 -17.14
C ASN A 370 3.32 6.58 -18.40
N THR A 371 2.72 5.95 -19.42
CA THR A 371 2.35 6.59 -20.68
C THR A 371 0.90 6.32 -21.07
N LEU A 372 0.34 7.26 -21.83
CA LEU A 372 -0.95 7.18 -22.48
C LEU A 372 -0.71 6.86 -23.97
N GLY A 373 -1.12 5.69 -24.44
CA GLY A 373 -1.02 5.32 -25.85
C GLY A 373 -2.38 5.35 -26.52
N LEU A 374 -2.57 6.17 -27.56
CA LEU A 374 -3.80 6.13 -28.36
C LEU A 374 -3.88 4.77 -29.08
N LYS A 375 -4.92 3.99 -28.80
CA LYS A 375 -5.14 2.66 -29.39
C LYS A 375 -6.15 2.67 -30.51
N GLY A 376 -7.08 3.62 -30.51
CA GLY A 376 -8.04 3.76 -31.57
C GLY A 376 -8.98 4.93 -31.36
N THR A 377 -9.64 5.36 -32.43
CA THR A 377 -10.73 6.33 -32.37
C THR A 377 -11.87 5.84 -33.26
N ILE A 378 -13.07 5.83 -32.70
CA ILE A 378 -14.30 5.45 -33.39
C ILE A 378 -15.22 6.64 -33.37
N SER A 379 -15.70 7.05 -34.54
CA SER A 379 -16.54 8.24 -34.75
C SER A 379 -17.96 7.84 -35.16
N GLY A 380 -18.97 8.64 -34.81
CA GLY A 380 -20.37 8.38 -35.12
C GLY A 380 -21.29 9.60 -34.93
N ASN A 381 -22.35 9.69 -35.73
CA ASN A 381 -23.12 10.92 -35.93
C ASN A 381 -24.10 11.29 -34.80
N ASN A 382 -24.20 10.49 -33.73
CA ASN A 382 -25.14 10.73 -32.61
C ASN A 382 -24.56 10.43 -31.23
N TYR A 383 -23.93 9.26 -31.06
CA TYR A 383 -23.21 8.92 -29.86
C TYR A 383 -22.30 7.74 -30.18
N THR A 384 -21.31 7.58 -29.32
CA THR A 384 -20.48 6.37 -29.24
C THR A 384 -20.56 5.84 -27.81
N LYS A 385 -20.59 4.51 -27.66
CA LYS A 385 -20.73 3.88 -26.34
C LYS A 385 -19.91 2.58 -26.27
N PRO A 386 -19.06 2.40 -25.25
CA PRO A 386 -18.40 1.13 -25.01
C PRO A 386 -19.38 0.11 -24.40
N GLU A 387 -19.31 -1.14 -24.85
CA GLU A 387 -20.05 -2.28 -24.33
C GLU A 387 -19.33 -3.57 -24.74
N ASP A 388 -19.32 -4.57 -23.86
CA ASP A 388 -18.85 -5.91 -24.19
C ASP A 388 -20.00 -6.66 -24.87
N VAL A 389 -19.96 -6.75 -26.20
CA VAL A 389 -21.12 -7.21 -26.99
C VAL A 389 -21.09 -8.66 -27.41
N ASP A 390 -19.92 -9.27 -27.34
CA ASP A 390 -19.74 -10.71 -27.53
C ASP A 390 -19.38 -11.44 -26.23
N ASN A 391 -19.35 -10.71 -25.10
CA ASN A 391 -19.07 -11.21 -23.75
C ASN A 391 -17.68 -11.86 -23.63
N ASP A 392 -16.71 -11.43 -24.44
CA ASP A 392 -15.33 -11.90 -24.39
C ASP A 392 -14.46 -11.14 -23.35
N GLY A 393 -15.07 -10.15 -22.67
CA GLY A 393 -14.41 -9.29 -21.70
C GLY A 393 -13.56 -8.18 -22.30
N ILE A 394 -13.59 -8.00 -23.62
CA ILE A 394 -13.02 -6.89 -24.37
C ILE A 394 -14.16 -5.99 -24.82
N TYR A 395 -14.09 -4.70 -24.47
CA TYR A 395 -15.19 -3.79 -24.78
C TYR A 395 -15.06 -3.22 -26.20
N GLU A 396 -16.10 -3.42 -27.01
CA GLU A 396 -16.28 -2.79 -28.30
C GLU A 396 -16.95 -1.42 -28.18
N ILE A 397 -16.79 -0.59 -29.20
CA ILE A 397 -17.44 0.72 -29.28
C ILE A 397 -18.57 0.67 -30.31
N LEU A 398 -19.79 0.92 -29.85
CA LEU A 398 -20.92 1.20 -30.73
C LEU A 398 -20.72 2.55 -31.40
N SER A 399 -20.80 2.58 -32.73
CA SER A 399 -20.94 3.81 -33.50
C SER A 399 -22.22 3.78 -34.33
N LYS A 400 -22.96 4.90 -34.25
CA LYS A 400 -24.15 5.14 -35.06
C LYS A 400 -23.80 6.09 -36.20
N SER A 401 -23.40 5.53 -37.34
CA SER A 401 -23.12 6.31 -38.56
C SER A 401 -24.38 6.43 -39.42
N THR A 402 -24.60 7.60 -40.03
CA THR A 402 -25.71 7.81 -40.99
C THR A 402 -25.26 7.74 -42.45
N SER A 403 -24.11 7.13 -42.73
CA SER A 403 -23.52 7.17 -44.07
C SER A 403 -24.34 6.36 -45.09
N PHE A 404 -25.11 7.10 -45.90
CA PHE A 404 -25.74 6.74 -47.19
C PHE A 404 -27.01 5.88 -47.18
N VAL A 405 -28.15 6.44 -46.78
CA VAL A 405 -29.41 6.10 -47.46
C VAL A 405 -30.19 7.38 -47.77
N SER A 406 -30.22 7.76 -49.04
CA SER A 406 -31.28 8.61 -49.57
C SER A 406 -32.58 7.83 -49.44
N SER A 407 -33.58 8.41 -48.77
CA SER A 407 -34.89 7.86 -48.38
C SER A 407 -34.91 7.15 -47.02
N SER A 408 -35.64 7.74 -46.07
CA SER A 408 -36.41 7.13 -44.96
C SER A 408 -35.87 5.93 -44.14
N GLN A 409 -34.65 5.43 -44.34
CA GLN A 409 -34.09 4.30 -43.62
C GLN A 409 -33.34 4.76 -42.37
N LYS A 410 -33.61 4.06 -41.26
CA LYS A 410 -33.10 4.34 -39.91
C LYS A 410 -31.57 4.17 -39.87
N ALA A 411 -30.91 5.03 -39.10
CA ALA A 411 -29.48 4.96 -38.80
C ALA A 411 -29.01 3.54 -38.43
N THR A 412 -27.92 3.07 -39.05
CA THR A 412 -27.35 1.75 -38.79
C THR A 412 -26.27 1.83 -37.71
N SER A 413 -26.47 1.10 -36.63
CA SER A 413 -25.52 0.92 -35.53
C SER A 413 -24.53 -0.19 -35.85
N LYS A 414 -23.23 0.05 -35.65
CA LYS A 414 -22.14 -0.92 -35.86
C LYS A 414 -21.19 -0.95 -34.67
N TRP A 415 -20.65 -2.11 -34.36
CA TRP A 415 -19.69 -2.32 -33.28
C TRP A 415 -18.28 -2.38 -33.83
N TYR A 416 -17.31 -1.84 -33.10
CA TYR A 416 -15.93 -1.77 -33.53
C TYR A 416 -14.99 -2.22 -32.41
N LYS A 417 -14.06 -3.11 -32.73
CA LYS A 417 -13.00 -3.56 -31.83
C LYS A 417 -11.75 -2.71 -32.01
N VAL A 418 -11.08 -2.40 -30.90
CA VAL A 418 -9.79 -1.70 -30.84
C VAL A 418 -8.69 -2.71 -30.52
N TYR A 419 -7.44 -2.42 -30.87
CA TYR A 419 -6.31 -3.35 -30.74
C TYR A 419 -5.10 -2.69 -30.07
N GLU A 420 -4.28 -3.49 -29.40
CA GLU A 420 -3.07 -3.02 -28.72
C GLU A 420 -2.04 -2.35 -29.64
N ASP A 421 -1.89 -2.84 -30.86
CA ASP A 421 -0.97 -2.33 -31.88
C ASP A 421 -1.44 -1.01 -32.54
N ALA A 422 -2.57 -0.47 -32.10
CA ALA A 422 -3.19 0.74 -32.62
C ALA A 422 -3.52 0.69 -34.13
N ARG A 423 -3.70 -0.51 -34.69
CA ARG A 423 -4.19 -0.67 -36.07
C ARG A 423 -5.63 -0.16 -36.20
N THR A 424 -6.08 0.04 -37.44
CA THR A 424 -7.43 0.51 -37.73
C THR A 424 -8.49 -0.36 -37.04
N PRO A 425 -9.41 0.23 -36.25
CA PRO A 425 -10.52 -0.50 -35.65
C PRO A 425 -11.35 -1.23 -36.70
N THR A 426 -11.73 -2.47 -36.43
CA THR A 426 -12.51 -3.29 -37.36
C THR A 426 -13.93 -3.48 -36.87
N GLU A 427 -14.87 -3.50 -37.81
CA GLU A 427 -16.27 -3.79 -37.51
C GLU A 427 -16.40 -5.22 -36.97
N VAL A 428 -17.07 -5.35 -35.83
CA VAL A 428 -17.45 -6.63 -35.25
C VAL A 428 -18.84 -6.97 -35.74
N THR A 429 -18.95 -8.09 -36.44
CA THR A 429 -20.26 -8.69 -36.69
C THR A 429 -20.66 -9.36 -35.39
N VAL A 430 -21.49 -8.68 -34.60
CA VAL A 430 -22.14 -9.29 -33.44
C VAL A 430 -23.09 -10.35 -33.98
N THR A 431 -22.54 -11.54 -34.22
CA THR A 431 -23.33 -12.75 -34.23
C THR A 431 -23.71 -12.89 -32.77
N LYS A 432 -24.82 -12.25 -32.36
CA LYS A 432 -25.49 -12.66 -31.14
C LYS A 432 -25.52 -14.17 -31.27
N GLY A 433 -24.77 -14.88 -30.42
CA GLY A 433 -24.89 -16.33 -30.32
C GLY A 433 -26.39 -16.55 -30.34
N LYS A 434 -26.85 -17.30 -31.32
CA LYS A 434 -28.25 -17.51 -31.64
C LYS A 434 -28.93 -18.04 -30.37
N THR A 435 -29.32 -17.17 -29.45
CA THR A 435 -30.51 -17.33 -28.65
C THR A 435 -31.59 -17.22 -29.70
N ASP A 436 -31.88 -18.38 -30.27
CA ASP A 436 -33.07 -18.60 -31.03
C ASP A 436 -34.19 -17.84 -30.31
N SER A 437 -34.69 -16.78 -30.94
CA SER A 437 -36.11 -16.43 -30.86
C SER A 437 -36.90 -17.57 -31.51
N SER A 438 -36.71 -18.78 -30.99
CA SER A 438 -37.60 -19.90 -31.13
C SER A 438 -38.38 -19.93 -29.84
N LYS A 439 -39.66 -19.72 -30.00
CA LYS A 439 -40.68 -20.19 -29.09
C LYS A 439 -40.45 -21.69 -28.86
N THR A 440 -39.79 -22.03 -27.75
CA THR A 440 -39.64 -23.40 -27.24
C THR A 440 -39.83 -23.30 -25.73
N THR A 441 -41.06 -23.41 -25.20
CA THR A 441 -41.57 -24.69 -24.68
C THR A 441 -40.45 -25.65 -24.30
N ASN A 442 -40.21 -25.78 -22.98
CA ASN A 442 -39.56 -26.89 -22.28
C ASN A 442 -38.87 -27.94 -23.17
N THR A 443 -37.54 -28.04 -23.11
CA THR A 443 -36.79 -29.23 -22.61
C THR A 443 -35.28 -29.18 -22.92
N ASN A 444 -34.48 -29.42 -21.87
CA ASN A 444 -33.11 -29.98 -21.80
C ASN A 444 -31.86 -29.12 -22.08
N SER A 445 -31.48 -28.36 -21.04
CA SER A 445 -30.09 -28.10 -20.55
C SER A 445 -30.03 -28.29 -19.01
N GLY A 446 -30.82 -29.24 -18.50
CA GLY A 446 -31.75 -29.07 -17.37
C GLY A 446 -31.24 -28.93 -15.94
N ASP A 447 -30.02 -28.51 -15.66
CA ASP A 447 -29.53 -28.43 -14.27
C ASP A 447 -29.02 -27.05 -13.80
N TYR A 448 -28.64 -26.15 -14.72
CA TYR A 448 -28.18 -24.79 -14.40
C TYR A 448 -29.22 -23.72 -14.78
N ILE A 449 -29.28 -22.64 -13.99
CA ILE A 449 -30.08 -21.43 -14.28
C ILE A 449 -29.32 -20.54 -15.25
N LEU A 450 -28.03 -20.27 -15.00
CA LEU A 450 -27.16 -19.43 -15.84
C LEU A 450 -25.87 -20.18 -16.14
N LYS A 451 -25.98 -21.13 -17.07
CA LYS A 451 -24.92 -22.12 -17.37
C LYS A 451 -23.53 -21.49 -17.65
N ASP A 452 -23.50 -20.32 -18.29
CA ASP A 452 -22.27 -19.64 -18.72
C ASP A 452 -21.86 -18.48 -17.80
N SER A 453 -22.49 -18.34 -16.62
CA SER A 453 -22.18 -17.28 -15.65
C SER A 453 -20.74 -17.31 -15.11
N ASP A 454 -20.03 -18.43 -15.28
CA ASP A 454 -18.61 -18.60 -14.95
C ASP A 454 -17.66 -18.24 -16.11
N LYS A 455 -18.19 -17.99 -17.31
CA LYS A 455 -17.40 -17.87 -18.56
C LYS A 455 -17.72 -16.64 -19.39
N ALA A 456 -18.86 -16.00 -19.17
CA ALA A 456 -19.34 -14.87 -19.95
C ALA A 456 -20.07 -13.87 -19.06
N TYR A 457 -20.02 -12.59 -19.41
CA TYR A 457 -20.84 -11.56 -18.78
C TYR A 457 -22.32 -11.75 -19.12
N LEU A 458 -23.18 -11.53 -18.14
CA LEU A 458 -24.62 -11.54 -18.29
C LEU A 458 -25.11 -10.15 -18.64
N THR A 459 -26.10 -10.08 -19.52
CA THR A 459 -26.81 -8.84 -19.82
C THR A 459 -28.09 -8.72 -19.00
N LYS A 460 -28.61 -7.49 -18.86
CA LYS A 460 -29.94 -7.27 -18.24
C LYS A 460 -31.05 -8.03 -18.99
N ASP A 461 -30.89 -8.25 -20.28
CA ASP A 461 -31.85 -9.00 -21.09
C ASP A 461 -31.83 -10.51 -20.80
N ASP A 462 -30.70 -11.06 -20.38
CA ASP A 462 -30.60 -12.47 -19.95
C ASP A 462 -31.31 -12.71 -18.61
N LEU A 463 -31.36 -11.66 -17.78
CA LEU A 463 -31.89 -11.71 -16.42
C LEU A 463 -33.34 -11.25 -16.28
N LYS A 464 -33.87 -10.47 -17.24
CA LYS A 464 -35.21 -9.85 -17.14
C LYS A 464 -36.37 -10.84 -17.05
N ALA A 465 -36.16 -12.07 -17.51
CA ALA A 465 -37.18 -13.12 -17.50
C ALA A 465 -37.19 -13.92 -16.19
N LEU A 466 -36.19 -13.73 -15.32
CA LEU A 466 -36.07 -14.41 -14.05
C LEU A 466 -36.89 -13.70 -12.98
N SER A 467 -37.60 -14.47 -12.16
CA SER A 467 -38.24 -13.95 -10.96
C SER A 467 -37.19 -13.56 -9.91
N LYS A 468 -37.61 -12.84 -8.87
CA LYS A 468 -36.72 -12.51 -7.75
C LYS A 468 -36.12 -13.75 -7.08
N ASP A 469 -36.91 -14.82 -6.98
CA ASP A 469 -36.45 -16.10 -6.42
C ASP A 469 -35.47 -16.81 -7.36
N ASP A 470 -35.72 -16.76 -8.68
CA ASP A 470 -34.79 -17.30 -9.68
C ASP A 470 -33.48 -16.51 -9.75
N LEU A 471 -33.53 -15.19 -9.56
CA LEU A 471 -32.34 -14.34 -9.45
C LEU A 471 -31.54 -14.70 -8.20
N ALA A 472 -32.20 -14.96 -7.08
CA ALA A 472 -31.53 -15.42 -5.86
C ALA A 472 -30.86 -16.78 -6.05
N LEU A 473 -31.52 -17.72 -6.74
CA LEU A 473 -30.92 -18.99 -7.09
C LEU A 473 -29.76 -18.82 -8.08
N ALA A 474 -29.90 -17.98 -9.11
CA ALA A 474 -28.85 -17.70 -10.09
C ALA A 474 -27.61 -17.05 -9.44
N ARG A 475 -27.80 -16.12 -8.50
CA ARG A 475 -26.72 -15.52 -7.71
C ARG A 475 -26.00 -16.59 -6.90
N ASN A 476 -26.76 -17.44 -6.20
CA ASN A 476 -26.20 -18.50 -5.37
C ASN A 476 -25.58 -19.64 -6.20
N GLU A 477 -25.98 -19.82 -7.47
CA GLU A 477 -25.35 -20.78 -8.39
C GLU A 477 -23.87 -20.49 -8.59
N ILE A 478 -23.48 -19.20 -8.64
CA ILE A 478 -22.07 -18.78 -8.74
C ILE A 478 -21.29 -19.30 -7.52
N PHE A 479 -21.80 -19.11 -6.30
CA PHE A 479 -21.15 -19.64 -5.08
C PHE A 479 -21.17 -21.18 -5.01
N ALA A 480 -22.24 -21.79 -5.50
CA ALA A 480 -22.39 -23.25 -5.54
C ALA A 480 -21.31 -23.90 -6.43
N ARG A 481 -20.89 -23.25 -7.52
CA ARG A 481 -19.80 -23.73 -8.39
C ARG A 481 -18.45 -23.84 -7.67
N HIS A 482 -18.23 -23.02 -6.63
CA HIS A 482 -17.06 -23.06 -5.77
C HIS A 482 -17.23 -23.96 -4.52
N GLY A 483 -18.39 -24.61 -4.40
CA GLY A 483 -18.70 -25.55 -3.33
C GLY A 483 -19.21 -24.91 -2.05
N TYR A 484 -19.85 -23.74 -2.12
CA TYR A 484 -20.41 -23.08 -0.93
C TYR A 484 -21.43 -23.93 -0.20
N VAL A 485 -21.26 -24.12 1.11
CA VAL A 485 -22.17 -24.93 1.94
C VAL A 485 -23.35 -24.08 2.41
N PHE A 486 -24.51 -24.27 1.79
CA PHE A 486 -25.73 -23.53 2.12
C PHE A 486 -26.38 -23.96 3.44
N ASN A 487 -26.68 -22.98 4.30
CA ASN A 487 -27.42 -23.19 5.56
C ASN A 487 -28.93 -23.00 5.41
N GLU A 488 -29.35 -22.11 4.51
CA GLU A 488 -30.77 -21.86 4.25
C GLU A 488 -31.39 -23.05 3.50
N GLU A 489 -32.53 -23.52 4.00
CA GLU A 489 -33.18 -24.74 3.51
C GLU A 489 -33.53 -24.67 2.02
N GLN A 490 -33.98 -23.51 1.53
CA GLN A 490 -34.31 -23.29 0.12
C GLN A 490 -33.12 -23.56 -0.82
N PHE A 491 -31.96 -23.01 -0.52
CA PHE A 491 -30.77 -23.13 -1.37
C PHE A 491 -30.10 -24.48 -1.18
N LYS A 492 -30.07 -24.97 0.07
CA LYS A 492 -29.58 -26.30 0.38
C LYS A 492 -30.36 -27.36 -0.40
N ASN A 493 -31.68 -27.36 -0.31
CA ASN A 493 -32.51 -28.35 -1.00
C ASN A 493 -32.35 -28.26 -2.53
N TYR A 494 -32.28 -27.03 -3.07
CA TYR A 494 -32.08 -26.80 -4.50
C TYR A 494 -30.73 -27.32 -5.00
N PHE A 495 -29.62 -26.89 -4.41
CA PHE A 495 -28.28 -27.21 -4.91
C PHE A 495 -27.85 -28.65 -4.59
N THR A 496 -28.29 -29.23 -3.48
CA THR A 496 -27.97 -30.65 -3.17
C THR A 496 -28.63 -31.61 -4.17
N ALA A 497 -29.69 -31.17 -4.87
CA ALA A 497 -30.31 -31.93 -5.95
C ALA A 497 -29.56 -31.81 -7.28
N LYS A 498 -28.56 -30.93 -7.39
CA LYS A 498 -27.80 -30.69 -8.63
C LYS A 498 -26.63 -31.65 -8.76
N SER A 499 -26.55 -32.32 -9.90
CA SER A 499 -25.52 -33.33 -10.16
C SER A 499 -24.09 -32.78 -10.19
N TRP A 500 -23.95 -31.49 -10.48
CA TRP A 500 -22.68 -30.78 -10.59
C TRP A 500 -22.22 -30.12 -9.28
N TYR A 501 -23.09 -30.00 -8.27
CA TYR A 501 -22.78 -29.30 -7.03
C TYR A 501 -22.04 -30.23 -6.07
N VAL A 502 -20.84 -29.81 -5.64
CA VAL A 502 -20.01 -30.54 -4.69
C VAL A 502 -19.67 -29.62 -3.52
N PRO A 503 -20.21 -29.84 -2.31
CA PRO A 503 -19.93 -28.99 -1.16
C PRO A 503 -18.46 -29.09 -0.73
N ASN A 504 -17.85 -27.94 -0.48
CA ASN A 504 -16.46 -27.78 -0.06
C ASN A 504 -16.42 -27.02 1.28
N SER A 505 -16.19 -27.73 2.38
CA SER A 505 -16.12 -27.12 3.72
C SER A 505 -14.94 -26.17 3.93
N SER A 506 -13.97 -26.13 3.01
CA SER A 506 -12.84 -25.20 3.06
C SER A 506 -13.10 -23.88 2.33
N TYR A 507 -14.19 -23.78 1.56
CA TYR A 507 -14.57 -22.53 0.91
C TYR A 507 -15.27 -21.62 1.93
N ASP A 508 -14.76 -20.40 2.09
CA ASP A 508 -15.21 -19.43 3.09
C ASP A 508 -16.42 -18.60 2.65
N GLY A 509 -16.89 -18.79 1.41
CA GLY A 509 -17.97 -18.02 0.82
C GLY A 509 -17.56 -16.61 0.37
N SER A 510 -16.26 -16.32 0.30
CA SER A 510 -15.77 -15.06 -0.23
C SER A 510 -15.67 -15.07 -1.76
N ASP A 511 -15.90 -13.92 -2.37
CA ASP A 511 -15.71 -13.68 -3.80
C ASP A 511 -14.23 -13.62 -4.23
N SER A 512 -13.29 -13.90 -3.33
CA SER A 512 -11.85 -13.89 -3.59
C SER A 512 -11.44 -14.92 -4.66
N SER A 513 -12.18 -16.02 -4.75
CA SER A 513 -12.00 -17.08 -5.73
C SER A 513 -12.68 -16.81 -7.07
N PHE A 514 -13.54 -15.79 -7.14
CA PHE A 514 -14.30 -15.50 -8.35
C PHE A 514 -13.41 -14.93 -9.44
N ASN A 515 -13.66 -15.39 -10.66
CA ASN A 515 -13.09 -14.75 -11.83
C ASN A 515 -13.82 -13.44 -12.18
N GLN A 516 -13.36 -12.75 -13.23
CA GLN A 516 -13.93 -11.47 -13.64
C GLN A 516 -15.41 -11.53 -14.05
N TYR A 517 -15.86 -12.63 -14.66
CA TYR A 517 -17.24 -12.84 -15.09
C TYR A 517 -18.14 -13.04 -13.87
N GLU A 518 -17.74 -13.93 -12.98
CA GLU A 518 -18.49 -14.26 -11.77
C GLU A 518 -18.71 -13.04 -10.87
N LYS A 519 -17.69 -12.20 -10.69
CA LYS A 519 -17.80 -10.94 -9.91
C LYS A 519 -18.81 -9.96 -10.52
N ALA A 520 -18.70 -9.72 -11.83
CA ALA A 520 -19.60 -8.78 -12.51
C ALA A 520 -21.04 -9.30 -12.58
N ASN A 521 -21.20 -10.60 -12.85
CA ASN A 521 -22.50 -11.28 -12.92
C ASN A 521 -23.20 -11.27 -11.56
N TYR A 522 -22.46 -11.62 -10.50
CA TYR A 522 -22.93 -11.52 -9.13
C TYR A 522 -23.46 -10.11 -8.81
N ALA A 523 -22.68 -9.07 -9.12
CA ALA A 523 -23.06 -7.69 -8.87
C ALA A 523 -24.33 -7.27 -9.63
N MET A 524 -24.44 -7.65 -10.91
CA MET A 524 -25.62 -7.32 -11.73
C MET A 524 -26.88 -8.02 -11.22
N ILE A 525 -26.80 -9.31 -10.90
CA ILE A 525 -27.94 -10.08 -10.37
C ILE A 525 -28.40 -9.44 -9.04
N GLN A 526 -27.46 -9.08 -8.17
CA GLN A 526 -27.75 -8.43 -6.89
C GLN A 526 -28.42 -7.05 -7.05
N GLU A 527 -28.08 -6.28 -8.09
CA GLU A 527 -28.75 -5.01 -8.42
C GLU A 527 -30.22 -5.24 -8.80
N LEU A 528 -30.50 -6.29 -9.58
CA LEU A 528 -31.85 -6.61 -10.05
C LEU A 528 -32.76 -7.16 -8.95
N GLU A 529 -32.24 -7.92 -7.99
CA GLU A 529 -33.03 -8.42 -6.85
C GLU A 529 -33.53 -7.31 -5.90
N LYS A 530 -32.86 -6.17 -5.89
CA LYS A 530 -33.19 -5.01 -5.05
C LYS A 530 -34.29 -4.13 -5.65
N LYS A 531 -34.59 -4.31 -6.94
CA LYS A 531 -35.71 -3.66 -7.63
C LYS A 531 -36.98 -4.48 -7.45
#